data_AF-A0A2M8IWD5-F1
#
_entry.id   AF-A0A2M8IWD5-F1
#
_cell.length_a   1.000
_cell.length_b   1.000
_cell.length_c   1.000
_cell.angle_alpha   90.00
_cell.angle_beta   90.00
_cell.angle_gamma   90.00
#
_symmetry.space_group_name_H-M   'P 1'
#
loop_
_entity.id
_entity.type
_entity.pdbx_description
1 polymer ?
#
loop_
_entity_poly.entity_id
_entity_poly.type
_entity_poly.pdbx_seq_one_letter_code
_entity_poly.pdbx_strand_id
1 'polypeptide(L)'
;MTTDSLEAALEGAIRSLGANTFHGLFAAAVRAIIDYDNVISMIWTGPASPVVVYKDYRGSNVFRRLEEDYLSAAFQLDPFYRYHLDGAKPGSYRLLEISPDNFTRSKYYEWYYGDLGISDEITLFCPIGKQMTATVSIGTSTTSHTRFSAKSERRLRQYEGVLLALLSRHFELQFPKTARPSQEAALSTQLKMALEDIHDIKLSNRQAEVAILILQGHSSESVALTLNISPQTVKVFRKQLYKRCKITSQAELFSLLMPLLER
;
A
#
# COMPACT_ATOMS: atom_id res chain seq x y z
N MET A 1 23.12 -21.17 5.86
CA MET A 1 22.01 -21.83 5.15
C MET A 1 22.51 -22.29 3.80
N THR A 2 22.33 -23.57 3.48
CA THR A 2 22.89 -24.24 2.30
C THR A 2 22.07 -23.92 1.04
N THR A 3 22.71 -23.94 -0.12
CA THR A 3 22.07 -23.78 -1.43
C THR A 3 20.90 -24.76 -1.63
N ASP A 4 21.03 -25.97 -1.10
CA ASP A 4 20.01 -27.03 -1.10
C ASP A 4 18.67 -26.60 -0.50
N SER A 5 18.69 -25.72 0.52
CA SER A 5 17.46 -25.22 1.16
C SER A 5 16.70 -24.22 0.28
N LEU A 6 17.41 -23.49 -0.58
CA LEU A 6 16.79 -22.54 -1.51
C LEU A 6 16.18 -23.27 -2.71
N GLU A 7 16.90 -24.22 -3.28
CA GLU A 7 16.45 -25.00 -4.42
C GLU A 7 15.15 -25.76 -4.10
N ALA A 8 15.10 -26.45 -2.96
CA ALA A 8 13.90 -27.16 -2.52
C ALA A 8 12.70 -26.22 -2.31
N ALA A 9 12.93 -25.02 -1.74
CA ALA A 9 11.87 -24.03 -1.53
C ALA A 9 11.35 -23.45 -2.85
N LEU A 10 12.24 -23.18 -3.81
CA LEU A 10 11.86 -22.74 -5.16
C LEU A 10 11.10 -23.84 -5.91
N GLU A 11 11.54 -25.09 -5.83
CA GLU A 11 10.83 -26.22 -6.42
C GLU A 11 9.41 -26.32 -5.84
N GLY A 12 9.27 -26.22 -4.52
CA GLY A 12 7.97 -26.20 -3.86
C GLY A 12 7.07 -25.06 -4.35
N ALA A 13 7.61 -23.84 -4.47
CA ALA A 13 6.89 -22.69 -4.99
C ALA A 13 6.45 -22.90 -6.45
N ILE A 14 7.31 -23.49 -7.29
CA ILE A 14 6.98 -23.82 -8.69
C ILE A 14 5.84 -24.83 -8.77
N ARG A 15 5.92 -25.92 -8.00
CA ARG A 15 4.91 -27.00 -8.02
C ARG A 15 3.55 -26.57 -7.48
N SER A 16 3.51 -25.50 -6.69
CA SER A 16 2.30 -24.98 -6.05
C SER A 16 1.70 -23.75 -6.73
N LEU A 17 2.21 -23.35 -7.91
CA LEU A 17 1.64 -22.25 -8.70
C LEU A 17 0.12 -22.42 -8.88
N GLY A 18 -0.63 -21.35 -8.63
CA GLY A 18 -2.10 -21.35 -8.66
C GLY A 18 -2.79 -21.94 -7.40
N ALA A 19 -2.06 -22.52 -6.46
CA ALA A 19 -2.61 -23.07 -5.22
C ALA A 19 -2.31 -22.17 -4.00
N ASN A 20 -3.16 -22.23 -2.97
CA ASN A 20 -3.00 -21.43 -1.74
C ASN A 20 -1.70 -21.73 -0.98
N THR A 21 -1.16 -22.95 -1.12
CA THR A 21 0.12 -23.35 -0.50
C THR A 21 1.33 -22.61 -1.08
N PHE A 22 1.19 -21.96 -2.24
CA PHE A 22 2.24 -21.17 -2.89
C PHE A 22 2.83 -20.12 -1.96
N HIS A 23 2.00 -19.33 -1.28
CA HIS A 23 2.50 -18.15 -0.55
C HIS A 23 3.48 -18.53 0.56
N GLY A 24 3.22 -19.62 1.29
CA GLY A 24 4.14 -20.11 2.32
C GLY A 24 5.45 -20.63 1.75
N LEU A 25 5.42 -21.35 0.62
CA LEU A 25 6.61 -21.87 -0.04
C LEU A 25 7.42 -20.76 -0.71
N PHE A 26 6.75 -19.76 -1.28
CA PHE A 26 7.36 -18.54 -1.80
C PHE A 26 8.05 -17.75 -0.68
N ALA A 27 7.37 -17.54 0.46
CA ALA A 27 7.96 -16.91 1.63
C ALA A 27 9.20 -17.69 2.13
N ALA A 28 9.14 -19.02 2.19
CA ALA A 28 10.31 -19.83 2.55
C ALA A 28 11.48 -19.66 1.56
N ALA A 29 11.21 -19.57 0.26
CA ALA A 29 12.23 -19.31 -0.76
C ALA A 29 12.86 -17.92 -0.59
N VAL A 30 12.04 -16.87 -0.37
CA VAL A 30 12.54 -15.52 -0.06
C VAL A 30 13.41 -15.54 1.20
N ARG A 31 12.99 -16.28 2.23
CA ARG A 31 13.72 -16.38 3.50
C ARG A 31 15.09 -17.05 3.36
N ALA A 32 15.22 -18.02 2.45
CA ALA A 32 16.51 -18.64 2.12
C ALA A 32 17.47 -17.69 1.37
N ILE A 33 16.93 -16.65 0.72
CA ILE A 33 17.69 -15.60 0.01
C ILE A 33 18.08 -14.48 0.98
N ILE A 34 17.13 -13.99 1.76
CA ILE A 34 17.28 -12.86 2.69
C ILE A 34 16.54 -13.16 3.99
N ASP A 35 17.23 -13.04 5.12
CA ASP A 35 16.61 -13.25 6.43
C ASP A 35 15.76 -12.04 6.81
N TYR A 36 14.59 -12.28 7.39
CA TYR A 36 13.60 -11.27 7.76
C TYR A 36 12.74 -11.75 8.95
N ASP A 37 12.14 -10.82 9.67
CA ASP A 37 11.29 -11.14 10.83
C ASP A 37 9.86 -11.40 10.39
N ASN A 38 9.34 -10.56 9.50
CA ASN A 38 7.94 -10.61 9.07
C ASN A 38 7.80 -10.56 7.55
N VAL A 39 6.74 -11.17 7.05
CA VAL A 39 6.34 -11.15 5.64
C VAL A 39 4.84 -11.00 5.53
N ILE A 40 4.39 -10.19 4.58
CA ILE A 40 2.99 -10.06 4.22
C ILE A 40 2.85 -9.98 2.71
N SER A 41 1.88 -10.72 2.17
CA SER A 41 1.50 -10.63 0.77
C SER A 41 0.10 -10.06 0.66
N MET A 42 -0.03 -9.05 -0.19
CA MET A 42 -1.27 -8.32 -0.41
C MET A 42 -1.58 -8.21 -1.89
N ILE A 43 -2.87 -8.09 -2.19
CA ILE A 43 -3.36 -7.72 -3.51
C ILE A 43 -4.03 -6.35 -3.40
N TRP A 44 -3.44 -5.38 -4.08
CA TRP A 44 -3.95 -4.03 -4.23
C TRP A 44 -4.80 -3.98 -5.49
N THR A 45 -6.01 -3.42 -5.40
CA THR A 45 -6.92 -3.27 -6.54
C THR A 45 -7.45 -1.85 -6.57
N GLY A 46 -6.88 -1.02 -7.43
CA GLY A 46 -7.19 0.41 -7.48
C GLY A 46 -7.10 1.05 -6.08
N PRO A 47 -8.02 1.95 -5.72
CA PRO A 47 -8.08 2.57 -4.40
C PRO A 47 -8.75 1.71 -3.31
N ALA A 48 -9.15 0.47 -3.61
CA ALA A 48 -9.76 -0.38 -2.60
C ALA A 48 -8.75 -0.81 -1.52
N SER A 49 -9.26 -1.17 -0.34
CA SER A 49 -8.45 -1.79 0.70
C SER A 49 -7.75 -3.04 0.18
N PRO A 50 -6.44 -3.22 0.45
CA PRO A 50 -5.72 -4.38 -0.03
C PRO A 50 -6.22 -5.66 0.61
N VAL A 51 -6.27 -6.74 -0.17
CA VAL A 51 -6.60 -8.07 0.35
C VAL A 51 -5.34 -8.77 0.80
N VAL A 52 -5.26 -9.15 2.07
CA VAL A 52 -4.16 -9.96 2.60
C VAL A 52 -4.35 -11.41 2.18
N VAL A 53 -3.39 -11.96 1.44
CA VAL A 53 -3.43 -13.36 0.98
C VAL A 53 -2.49 -14.26 1.80
N TYR A 54 -1.50 -13.67 2.45
CA TYR A 54 -0.58 -14.39 3.32
C TYR A 54 0.10 -13.45 4.30
N LYS A 55 0.35 -13.89 5.53
CA LYS A 55 1.19 -13.21 6.51
C LYS A 55 1.87 -14.22 7.43
N ASP A 56 3.10 -13.95 7.80
CA ASP A 56 3.88 -14.75 8.76
C ASP A 56 4.90 -13.84 9.46
N TYR A 57 5.21 -14.14 10.73
CA TYR A 57 6.16 -13.36 11.51
C TYR A 57 6.90 -14.21 12.55
N ARG A 58 8.10 -13.76 12.91
CA ARG A 58 8.93 -14.30 13.99
C ARG A 58 9.15 -13.23 15.05
N GLY A 59 9.05 -13.62 16.31
CA GLY A 59 9.21 -12.69 17.43
C GLY A 59 8.02 -11.74 17.56
N SER A 60 8.26 -10.44 17.41
CA SER A 60 7.24 -9.41 17.61
C SER A 60 6.13 -9.47 16.55
N ASN A 61 4.88 -9.46 17.00
CA ASN A 61 3.73 -9.39 16.12
C ASN A 61 3.52 -7.96 15.60
N VAL A 62 4.18 -7.65 14.49
CA VAL A 62 4.03 -6.36 13.79
C VAL A 62 2.67 -6.22 13.09
N PHE A 63 1.87 -7.29 13.00
CA PHE A 63 0.55 -7.28 12.36
C PHE A 63 -0.61 -7.11 13.35
N ARG A 64 -0.33 -6.79 14.62
CA ARG A 64 -1.35 -6.67 15.69
C ARG A 64 -2.42 -5.60 15.42
N ARG A 65 -2.15 -4.62 14.56
CA ARG A 65 -3.08 -3.54 14.15
C ARG A 65 -3.54 -3.68 12.69
N LEU A 66 -3.22 -4.80 12.04
CA LEU A 66 -3.43 -4.95 10.60
C LEU A 66 -4.92 -4.89 10.23
N GLU A 67 -5.77 -5.68 10.88
CA GLU A 67 -7.19 -5.76 10.53
C GLU A 67 -7.95 -4.49 10.95
N GLU A 68 -7.78 -4.07 12.21
CA GLU A 68 -8.58 -3.01 12.83
C GLU A 68 -8.19 -1.61 12.35
N ASP A 69 -6.88 -1.35 12.16
CA ASP A 69 -6.39 0.00 11.87
C ASP A 69 -5.84 0.13 10.45
N TYR A 70 -5.05 -0.85 9.97
CA TYR A 70 -4.38 -0.73 8.67
C TYR A 70 -5.33 -0.93 7.49
N LEU A 71 -6.02 -2.08 7.45
CA LEU A 71 -6.92 -2.44 6.36
C LEU A 71 -8.20 -1.59 6.34
N SER A 72 -8.62 -1.07 7.50
CA SER A 72 -9.78 -0.18 7.59
C SER A 72 -9.52 1.15 6.87
N ALA A 73 -8.39 1.80 7.14
CA ALA A 73 -8.07 3.07 6.49
C ALA A 73 -6.58 3.43 6.39
N ALA A 74 -5.73 2.96 7.30
CA ALA A 74 -4.36 3.48 7.37
C ALA A 74 -3.49 3.11 6.15
N PHE A 75 -3.84 2.05 5.41
CA PHE A 75 -3.19 1.71 4.13
C PHE A 75 -3.18 2.88 3.14
N GLN A 76 -4.15 3.79 3.21
CA GLN A 76 -4.25 4.94 2.30
C GLN A 76 -3.10 5.95 2.49
N LEU A 77 -2.47 5.93 3.67
CA LEU A 77 -1.31 6.77 4.02
C LEU A 77 0.02 6.05 3.75
N ASP A 78 -0.03 4.79 3.34
CA ASP A 78 1.14 3.99 3.04
C ASP A 78 1.80 4.41 1.71
N PRO A 79 3.13 4.64 1.67
CA PRO A 79 3.85 4.88 0.42
C PRO A 79 3.63 3.80 -0.65
N PHE A 80 3.46 2.54 -0.25
CA PHE A 80 3.17 1.44 -1.17
C PHE A 80 1.81 1.60 -1.88
N TYR A 81 0.81 2.14 -1.17
CA TYR A 81 -0.50 2.41 -1.75
C TYR A 81 -0.42 3.47 -2.85
N ARG A 82 0.28 4.57 -2.60
CA ARG A 82 0.50 5.59 -3.63
C ARG A 82 1.26 5.02 -4.82
N TYR A 83 2.33 4.28 -4.55
CA TYR A 83 3.15 3.67 -5.60
C TYR A 83 2.34 2.69 -6.46
N HIS A 84 1.42 1.93 -5.86
CA HIS A 84 0.45 1.11 -6.59
C HIS A 84 -0.43 1.96 -7.52
N LEU A 85 -1.09 3.00 -7.01
CA LEU A 85 -1.99 3.85 -7.78
C LEU A 85 -1.29 4.55 -8.95
N ASP A 86 -0.02 4.92 -8.78
CA ASP A 86 0.77 5.61 -9.79
C ASP A 86 1.31 4.65 -10.89
N GLY A 87 0.89 3.38 -10.87
CA GLY A 87 1.30 2.38 -11.84
C GLY A 87 2.68 1.80 -11.54
N ALA A 88 2.84 1.27 -10.33
CA ALA A 88 4.05 0.61 -9.83
C ALA A 88 4.77 -0.20 -10.91
N LYS A 89 6.10 -0.09 -10.94
CA LYS A 89 6.93 -0.94 -11.82
C LYS A 89 7.21 -2.27 -11.12
N PRO A 90 7.38 -3.37 -11.88
CA PRO A 90 7.82 -4.63 -11.29
C PRO A 90 9.25 -4.49 -10.76
N GLY A 91 9.49 -4.95 -9.53
CA GLY A 91 10.81 -4.84 -8.89
C GLY A 91 10.77 -4.99 -7.37
N SER A 92 11.94 -5.01 -6.73
CA SER A 92 12.07 -4.83 -5.29
C SER A 92 12.38 -3.38 -4.93
N TYR A 93 11.61 -2.83 -3.98
CA TYR A 93 11.72 -1.45 -3.51
C TYR A 93 11.80 -1.41 -2.00
N ARG A 94 12.71 -0.58 -1.45
CA ARG A 94 12.66 -0.27 -0.02
C ARG A 94 11.52 0.69 0.26
N LEU A 95 10.92 0.61 1.45
CA LEU A 95 9.91 1.59 1.88
C LEU A 95 10.40 3.03 1.70
N LEU A 96 11.60 3.35 2.19
CA LEU A 96 12.16 4.71 2.13
C LEU A 96 12.57 5.15 0.72
N GLU A 97 12.72 4.23 -0.23
CA GLU A 97 13.07 4.57 -1.63
C GLU A 97 11.89 5.23 -2.36
N ILE A 98 10.67 4.81 -2.03
CA ILE A 98 9.43 5.31 -2.64
C ILE A 98 8.65 6.26 -1.71
N SER A 99 9.15 6.47 -0.50
CA SER A 99 8.51 7.34 0.49
C SER A 99 8.79 8.81 0.21
N PRO A 100 7.85 9.71 0.54
CA PRO A 100 8.11 11.16 0.55
C PRO A 100 9.25 11.55 1.52
N ASP A 101 9.96 12.63 1.23
CA ASP A 101 11.15 13.08 1.98
C ASP A 101 10.96 13.23 3.50
N ASN A 102 9.74 13.59 3.94
CA ASN A 102 9.40 13.77 5.35
C ASN A 102 8.60 12.60 5.95
N PHE A 103 8.52 11.46 5.27
CA PHE A 103 7.72 10.31 5.72
C PHE A 103 8.09 9.83 7.12
N THR A 104 9.38 9.68 7.42
CA THR A 104 9.86 9.23 8.75
C THR A 104 9.59 10.22 9.88
N ARG A 105 9.22 11.46 9.56
CA ARG A 105 8.81 12.50 10.51
C ARG A 105 7.29 12.66 10.60
N SER A 106 6.54 11.90 9.82
CA SER A 106 5.07 11.96 9.81
C SER A 106 4.49 11.26 11.04
N LYS A 107 3.30 11.72 11.47
CA LYS A 107 2.56 11.09 12.56
C LYS A 107 2.13 9.67 12.23
N TYR A 108 1.83 9.39 10.97
CA TYR A 108 1.52 8.05 10.49
C TYR A 108 2.71 7.10 10.68
N TYR A 109 3.92 7.53 10.33
CA TYR A 109 5.12 6.71 10.54
C TYR A 109 5.36 6.42 12.02
N GLU A 110 5.28 7.44 12.89
CA GLU A 110 5.43 7.27 14.34
C GLU A 110 4.40 6.28 14.92
N TRP A 111 3.12 6.46 14.57
CA TRP A 111 2.01 5.68 15.11
C TRP A 111 1.93 4.24 14.56
N TYR A 112 2.23 4.04 13.27
CA TYR A 112 2.15 2.71 12.65
C TYR A 112 3.51 2.01 12.70
N TYR A 113 4.50 2.49 11.96
CA TYR A 113 5.81 1.85 11.83
C TYR A 113 6.60 1.87 13.14
N GLY A 114 6.62 3.01 13.84
CA GLY A 114 7.33 3.19 15.10
C GLY A 114 6.76 2.31 16.22
N ASP A 115 5.45 2.41 16.47
CA ASP A 115 4.79 1.66 17.56
C ASP A 115 4.71 0.15 17.30
N LEU A 116 4.61 -0.29 16.03
CA LEU A 116 4.69 -1.71 15.66
C LEU A 116 6.13 -2.23 15.66
N GLY A 117 7.13 -1.36 15.80
CA GLY A 117 8.53 -1.72 15.84
C GLY A 117 9.08 -2.18 14.50
N ILE A 118 8.55 -1.70 13.38
CA ILE A 118 9.05 -2.00 12.03
C ILE A 118 10.30 -1.15 11.79
N SER A 119 11.44 -1.80 11.55
CA SER A 119 12.76 -1.13 11.47
C SER A 119 13.24 -0.88 10.03
N ASP A 120 12.90 -1.78 9.11
CA ASP A 120 13.23 -1.73 7.69
C ASP A 120 12.26 -2.63 6.92
N GLU A 121 11.98 -2.30 5.66
CA GLU A 121 11.04 -3.04 4.84
C GLU A 121 11.42 -2.99 3.36
N ILE A 122 11.38 -4.15 2.71
CA ILE A 122 11.59 -4.32 1.27
C ILE A 122 10.38 -5.04 0.69
N THR A 123 9.84 -4.51 -0.41
CA THR A 123 8.62 -5.02 -1.03
C THR A 123 8.87 -5.39 -2.48
N LEU A 124 8.51 -6.62 -2.85
CA LEU A 124 8.39 -7.06 -4.23
C LEU A 124 7.07 -6.58 -4.81
N PHE A 125 7.13 -5.76 -5.85
CA PHE A 125 5.97 -5.28 -6.61
C PHE A 125 5.78 -6.12 -7.87
N CYS A 126 4.60 -6.69 -8.03
CA CYS A 126 4.21 -7.47 -9.21
C CYS A 126 2.88 -6.93 -9.77
N PRO A 127 2.92 -5.97 -10.71
CA PRO A 127 1.72 -5.47 -11.38
C PRO A 127 1.01 -6.58 -12.17
N ILE A 128 -0.31 -6.67 -12.02
CA ILE A 128 -1.18 -7.64 -12.68
C ILE A 128 -2.20 -6.85 -13.51
N GLY A 129 -1.97 -6.78 -14.82
CA GLY A 129 -2.80 -5.97 -15.70
C GLY A 129 -2.64 -4.47 -15.43
N LYS A 130 -3.75 -3.71 -15.39
CA LYS A 130 -3.72 -2.24 -15.32
C LYS A 130 -4.05 -1.63 -13.97
N GLN A 131 -4.70 -2.37 -13.08
CA GLN A 131 -5.27 -1.83 -11.84
C GLN A 131 -4.98 -2.69 -10.62
N MET A 132 -4.33 -3.84 -10.79
CA MET A 132 -3.98 -4.71 -9.69
C MET A 132 -2.47 -4.76 -9.55
N THR A 133 -2.01 -4.83 -8.31
CA THR A 133 -0.62 -5.10 -7.99
C THR A 133 -0.62 -6.10 -6.85
N ALA A 134 0.07 -7.22 -7.04
CA ALA A 134 0.42 -8.07 -5.92
C ALA A 134 1.73 -7.58 -5.32
N THR A 135 1.77 -7.53 -3.99
CA THR A 135 2.99 -7.24 -3.24
C THR A 135 3.38 -8.41 -2.33
N VAL A 136 4.68 -8.54 -2.11
CA VAL A 136 5.23 -9.33 -1.00
C VAL A 136 6.21 -8.43 -0.27
N SER A 137 5.80 -7.95 0.89
CA SER A 137 6.62 -7.11 1.76
C SER A 137 7.30 -7.96 2.81
N ILE A 138 8.61 -7.79 2.97
CA ILE A 138 9.41 -8.39 4.03
C ILE A 138 9.99 -7.30 4.91
N GLY A 139 9.89 -7.49 6.23
CA GLY A 139 10.34 -6.51 7.20
C GLY A 139 11.25 -7.08 8.27
N THR A 140 12.06 -6.21 8.85
CA THR A 140 12.74 -6.46 10.11
C THR A 140 12.10 -5.65 11.23
N SER A 141 12.20 -6.17 12.44
CA SER A 141 11.63 -5.58 13.64
C SER A 141 12.71 -5.06 14.57
N THR A 142 12.32 -4.19 15.51
CA THR A 142 13.20 -3.71 16.57
C THR A 142 13.74 -4.85 17.43
N THR A 143 13.09 -6.02 17.46
CA THR A 143 13.55 -7.19 18.21
C THR A 143 14.82 -7.82 17.61
N SER A 144 14.95 -7.85 16.28
CA SER A 144 16.18 -8.31 15.63
C SER A 144 17.25 -7.22 15.55
N HIS A 145 16.89 -5.96 15.84
CA HIS A 145 17.74 -4.76 15.80
C HIS A 145 18.54 -4.58 14.48
N THR A 146 18.16 -5.28 13.41
CA THR A 146 18.95 -5.34 12.18
C THR A 146 18.16 -4.76 11.02
N ARG A 147 18.70 -3.72 10.40
CA ARG A 147 18.25 -3.28 9.07
C ARG A 147 18.81 -4.20 8.00
N PHE A 148 18.17 -4.25 6.84
CA PHE A 148 18.68 -5.04 5.72
C PHE A 148 20.02 -4.48 5.25
N SER A 149 21.06 -5.31 5.29
CA SER A 149 22.38 -4.93 4.80
C SER A 149 22.40 -4.79 3.27
N ALA A 150 23.31 -3.97 2.73
CA ALA A 150 23.51 -3.85 1.28
C ALA A 150 23.86 -5.20 0.62
N LYS A 151 24.55 -6.10 1.34
CA LYS A 151 24.85 -7.46 0.88
C LYS A 151 23.58 -8.30 0.75
N SER A 152 22.70 -8.24 1.74
CA SER A 152 21.42 -8.96 1.74
C SER A 152 20.52 -8.45 0.61
N GLU A 153 20.43 -7.13 0.44
CA GLU A 153 19.66 -6.52 -0.65
C GLU A 153 20.21 -6.90 -2.02
N ARG A 154 21.55 -6.84 -2.22
CA ARG A 154 22.16 -7.28 -3.49
C ARG A 154 21.84 -8.74 -3.78
N ARG A 155 21.83 -9.61 -2.76
CA ARG A 155 21.44 -11.01 -2.92
C ARG A 155 19.98 -11.15 -3.33
N LEU A 156 19.06 -10.39 -2.73
CA LEU A 156 17.66 -10.35 -3.17
C LEU A 156 17.54 -9.94 -4.65
N ARG A 157 18.25 -8.86 -5.05
CA ARG A 157 18.24 -8.37 -6.44
C ARG A 157 18.76 -9.40 -7.46
N GLN A 158 19.67 -10.30 -7.08
CA GLN A 158 20.12 -11.40 -7.95
C GLN A 158 19.01 -12.40 -8.29
N TYR A 159 18.04 -12.60 -7.38
CA TYR A 159 16.94 -13.54 -7.55
C TYR A 159 15.62 -12.85 -7.94
N GLU A 160 15.60 -11.52 -8.00
CA GLU A 160 14.39 -10.71 -8.26
C GLU A 160 13.64 -11.19 -9.52
N GLY A 161 14.35 -11.45 -10.62
CA GLY A 161 13.71 -11.93 -11.85
C GLY A 161 12.98 -13.26 -11.69
N VAL A 162 13.54 -14.21 -10.94
CA VAL A 162 12.90 -15.51 -10.66
C VAL A 162 11.71 -15.32 -9.74
N LEU A 163 11.86 -14.52 -8.68
CA LEU A 163 10.79 -14.26 -7.71
C LEU A 163 9.59 -13.56 -8.38
N LEU A 164 9.83 -12.55 -9.21
CA LEU A 164 8.77 -11.85 -9.93
C LEU A 164 8.11 -12.74 -10.99
N ALA A 165 8.86 -13.62 -11.65
CA ALA A 165 8.29 -14.59 -12.60
C ALA A 165 7.36 -15.57 -11.89
N LEU A 166 7.74 -16.07 -10.72
CA LEU A 166 6.90 -16.95 -9.90
C LEU A 166 5.63 -16.24 -9.42
N LEU A 167 5.76 -15.03 -8.87
CA LEU A 167 4.61 -14.22 -8.43
C LEU A 167 3.66 -13.95 -9.60
N SER A 168 4.19 -13.44 -10.71
CA SER A 168 3.41 -13.15 -11.92
C SER A 168 2.65 -14.38 -12.38
N ARG A 169 3.33 -15.53 -12.52
CA ARG A 169 2.69 -16.76 -12.96
C ARG A 169 1.64 -17.27 -11.97
N HIS A 170 1.92 -17.19 -10.67
CA HIS A 170 0.96 -17.60 -9.64
C HIS A 170 -0.33 -16.78 -9.74
N PHE A 171 -0.22 -15.46 -9.81
CA PHE A 171 -1.39 -14.58 -9.85
C PHE A 171 -2.12 -14.62 -11.19
N GLU A 172 -1.44 -14.88 -12.31
CA GLU A 172 -2.11 -15.16 -13.59
C GLU A 172 -3.03 -16.39 -13.52
N LEU A 173 -2.64 -17.42 -12.77
CA LEU A 173 -3.42 -18.65 -12.60
C LEU A 173 -4.59 -18.48 -11.63
N GLN A 174 -4.41 -17.67 -10.58
CA GLN A 174 -5.46 -17.33 -9.61
C GLN A 174 -6.49 -16.34 -10.17
N PHE A 175 -6.05 -15.40 -11.01
CA PHE A 175 -6.88 -14.33 -11.58
C PHE A 175 -6.83 -14.36 -13.12
N PRO A 176 -7.44 -15.38 -13.77
CA PRO A 176 -7.54 -15.41 -15.23
C PRO A 176 -8.26 -14.16 -15.72
N LYS A 177 -7.66 -13.48 -16.70
CA LYS A 177 -8.02 -12.14 -17.20
C LYS A 177 -9.53 -11.95 -17.40
N THR A 178 -10.22 -11.43 -16.39
CA THR A 178 -11.53 -10.81 -16.52
C THR A 178 -11.68 -9.63 -15.55
N ALA A 179 -12.26 -8.55 -16.07
CA ALA A 179 -12.79 -7.35 -15.42
C ALA A 179 -11.87 -6.11 -15.24
N ARG A 180 -12.17 -5.07 -16.05
CA ARG A 180 -12.15 -3.63 -15.72
C ARG A 180 -13.55 -3.25 -15.19
N PRO A 181 -13.80 -2.13 -14.46
CA PRO A 181 -13.11 -0.82 -14.59
C PRO A 181 -12.81 0.01 -13.31
N SER A 182 -12.11 1.13 -13.58
CA SER A 182 -11.70 2.33 -12.80
C SER A 182 -12.55 2.80 -11.60
N GLN A 183 -11.86 3.04 -10.47
CA GLN A 183 -12.43 3.30 -9.14
C GLN A 183 -12.16 4.71 -8.53
N GLU A 184 -11.46 5.64 -9.19
CA GLU A 184 -11.35 7.03 -8.67
C GLU A 184 -12.71 7.75 -8.58
N ALA A 185 -13.66 7.34 -9.44
CA ALA A 185 -15.06 7.74 -9.35
C ALA A 185 -15.81 7.09 -8.16
N ALA A 186 -15.33 5.96 -7.63
CA ALA A 186 -15.99 5.23 -6.55
C ALA A 186 -15.75 5.89 -5.18
N LEU A 187 -14.50 6.27 -4.86
CA LEU A 187 -14.15 6.89 -3.57
C LEU A 187 -14.78 8.29 -3.40
N SER A 188 -14.74 9.10 -4.46
CA SER A 188 -15.40 10.41 -4.49
C SER A 188 -16.92 10.30 -4.40
N THR A 189 -17.52 9.24 -4.97
CA THR A 189 -18.96 8.97 -4.86
C THR A 189 -19.34 8.49 -3.46
N GLN A 190 -18.57 7.56 -2.87
CA GLN A 190 -18.78 7.08 -1.49
C GLN A 190 -18.66 8.23 -0.47
N LEU A 191 -17.62 9.06 -0.58
CA LEU A 191 -17.44 10.23 0.28
C LEU A 191 -18.62 11.21 0.17
N LYS A 192 -19.09 11.47 -1.06
CA LYS A 192 -20.26 12.32 -1.29
C LYS A 192 -21.52 11.75 -0.65
N MET A 193 -21.75 10.44 -0.80
CA MET A 193 -22.91 9.77 -0.23
C MET A 193 -22.87 9.78 1.31
N ALA A 194 -21.73 9.49 1.93
CA ALA A 194 -21.58 9.49 3.38
C ALA A 194 -21.72 10.90 3.99
N LEU A 195 -21.18 11.93 3.33
CA LEU A 195 -21.33 13.33 3.77
C LEU A 195 -22.77 13.83 3.65
N GLU A 196 -23.48 13.42 2.61
CA GLU A 196 -24.89 13.76 2.43
C GLU A 196 -25.77 13.04 3.46
N ASP A 197 -25.53 11.75 3.70
CA ASP A 197 -26.33 10.93 4.62
C ASP A 197 -26.14 11.33 6.10
N ILE A 198 -24.90 11.60 6.52
CA ILE A 198 -24.57 11.77 7.95
C ILE A 198 -24.57 13.24 8.37
N HIS A 199 -24.18 14.14 7.46
CA HIS A 199 -23.96 15.55 7.78
C HIS A 199 -24.81 16.51 6.94
N ASP A 200 -25.66 16.02 6.03
CA ASP A 200 -26.44 16.81 5.07
C ASP A 200 -25.56 17.78 4.23
N ILE A 201 -24.30 17.38 3.99
CA ILE A 201 -23.34 18.16 3.21
C ILE A 201 -23.26 17.57 1.80
N LYS A 202 -23.87 18.25 0.83
CA LYS A 202 -23.71 17.87 -0.58
C LYS A 202 -22.42 18.46 -1.14
N LEU A 203 -21.52 17.64 -1.65
CA LEU A 203 -20.34 18.08 -2.41
C LEU A 203 -20.53 17.85 -3.90
N SER A 204 -19.89 18.68 -4.75
CA SER A 204 -19.72 18.36 -6.17
C SER A 204 -18.61 17.31 -6.35
N ASN A 205 -18.59 16.61 -7.50
CA ASN A 205 -17.54 15.62 -7.80
C ASN A 205 -16.14 16.20 -7.66
N ARG A 206 -15.90 17.41 -8.22
CA ARG A 206 -14.61 18.09 -8.12
C ARG A 206 -14.22 18.49 -6.70
N GLN A 207 -15.18 18.83 -5.85
CA GLN A 207 -14.90 19.13 -4.43
C GLN A 207 -14.52 17.87 -3.66
N ALA A 208 -15.16 16.74 -3.94
CA ALA A 208 -14.83 15.46 -3.32
C ALA A 208 -13.45 14.95 -3.75
N GLU A 209 -13.11 15.04 -5.04
CA GLU A 209 -11.77 14.73 -5.56
C GLU A 209 -10.68 15.58 -4.87
N VAL A 210 -10.90 16.91 -4.78
CA VAL A 210 -9.96 17.81 -4.10
C VAL A 210 -9.86 17.49 -2.61
N ALA A 211 -10.95 17.13 -1.94
CA ALA A 211 -10.94 16.75 -0.53
C ALA A 211 -10.06 15.52 -0.30
N ILE A 212 -10.23 14.46 -1.11
CA ILE A 212 -9.43 13.23 -1.03
C ILE A 212 -7.95 13.52 -1.22
N LEU A 213 -7.57 14.31 -2.23
CA LEU A 213 -6.17 14.63 -2.48
C LEU A 213 -5.54 15.47 -1.35
N ILE A 214 -6.32 16.33 -0.69
CA ILE A 214 -5.85 17.08 0.48
C ILE A 214 -5.62 16.15 1.68
N LEU A 215 -6.50 15.17 1.91
CA LEU A 215 -6.34 14.17 2.96
C LEU A 215 -5.09 13.30 2.73
N GLN A 216 -4.80 12.99 1.48
CA GLN A 216 -3.60 12.27 1.05
C GLN A 216 -2.31 13.11 1.11
N GLY A 217 -2.38 14.37 1.56
CA GLY A 217 -1.21 15.22 1.78
C GLY A 217 -0.69 15.96 0.54
N HIS A 218 -1.44 16.00 -0.56
CA HIS A 218 -1.02 16.74 -1.76
C HIS A 218 -1.04 18.27 -1.51
N SER A 219 0.01 18.95 -1.99
CA SER A 219 0.03 20.42 -2.07
C SER A 219 -0.98 20.92 -3.11
N SER A 220 -1.35 22.20 -3.07
CA SER A 220 -2.28 22.76 -4.08
C SER A 220 -1.74 22.70 -5.51
N GLU A 221 -0.43 22.70 -5.68
CA GLU A 221 0.24 22.51 -6.97
C GLU A 221 0.18 21.06 -7.42
N SER A 222 0.39 20.12 -6.49
CA SER A 222 0.26 18.70 -6.79
C SER A 222 -1.18 18.31 -7.16
N VAL A 223 -2.19 18.81 -6.43
CA VAL A 223 -3.61 18.64 -6.79
C VAL A 223 -3.92 19.19 -8.18
N ALA A 224 -3.33 20.34 -8.54
CA ALA A 224 -3.54 20.97 -9.82
C ALA A 224 -3.01 20.10 -10.97
N LEU A 225 -1.82 19.53 -10.81
CA LEU A 225 -1.23 18.59 -11.74
C LEU A 225 -2.06 17.30 -11.85
N THR A 226 -2.44 16.71 -10.71
CA THR A 226 -3.24 15.47 -10.68
C THR A 226 -4.58 15.62 -11.38
N LEU A 227 -5.29 16.73 -11.15
CA LEU A 227 -6.62 16.96 -11.73
C LEU A 227 -6.57 17.65 -13.10
N ASN A 228 -5.38 17.96 -13.61
CA ASN A 228 -5.14 18.73 -14.83
C ASN A 228 -5.93 20.06 -14.86
N ILE A 229 -5.82 20.83 -13.78
CA ILE A 229 -6.42 22.17 -13.60
C ILE A 229 -5.38 23.17 -13.08
N SER A 230 -5.71 24.46 -13.00
CA SER A 230 -4.77 25.44 -12.46
C SER A 230 -4.70 25.42 -10.92
N PRO A 231 -3.55 25.76 -10.30
CA PRO A 231 -3.45 25.92 -8.84
C PRO A 231 -4.43 26.96 -8.26
N GLN A 232 -4.80 27.98 -9.06
CA GLN A 232 -5.82 28.95 -8.66
C GLN A 232 -7.20 28.28 -8.57
N THR A 233 -7.54 27.41 -9.51
CA THR A 233 -8.79 26.62 -9.51
C THR A 233 -8.86 25.70 -8.28
N VAL A 234 -7.74 25.07 -7.90
CA VAL A 234 -7.65 24.26 -6.67
C VAL A 234 -7.95 25.09 -5.42
N LYS A 235 -7.38 26.31 -5.31
CA LYS A 235 -7.65 27.21 -4.19
C LYS A 235 -9.13 27.57 -4.08
N VAL A 236 -9.80 27.77 -5.22
CA VAL A 236 -11.26 28.02 -5.26
C VAL A 236 -12.03 26.80 -4.76
N PHE A 237 -11.73 25.59 -5.25
CA PHE A 237 -12.40 24.37 -4.79
C PHE A 237 -12.17 24.11 -3.30
N ARG A 238 -10.94 24.33 -2.79
CA ARG A 238 -10.63 24.20 -1.37
C ARG A 238 -11.43 25.17 -0.50
N LYS A 239 -11.53 26.45 -0.91
CA LYS A 239 -12.34 27.46 -0.20
C LYS A 239 -13.82 27.10 -0.19
N GLN A 240 -14.35 26.62 -1.32
CA GLN A 240 -15.74 26.20 -1.42
C GLN A 240 -16.03 24.94 -0.59
N LEU A 241 -15.12 23.96 -0.61
CA LEU A 241 -15.16 22.76 0.21
C LEU A 241 -15.24 23.13 1.70
N TYR A 242 -14.32 23.98 2.17
CA TYR A 242 -14.25 24.39 3.58
C TYR A 242 -15.53 25.11 4.00
N LYS A 243 -16.04 26.00 3.15
CA LYS A 243 -17.32 26.69 3.37
C LYS A 243 -18.49 25.72 3.47
N ARG A 244 -18.56 24.71 2.59
CA ARG A 244 -19.64 23.71 2.61
C ARG A 244 -19.56 22.80 3.83
N CYS A 245 -18.35 22.41 4.23
CA CYS A 245 -18.11 21.59 5.40
C CYS A 245 -18.17 22.39 6.72
N LYS A 246 -18.34 23.72 6.67
CA LYS A 246 -18.32 24.64 7.83
C LYS A 246 -17.03 24.51 8.67
N ILE A 247 -15.90 24.33 7.99
CA ILE A 247 -14.57 24.21 8.59
C ILE A 247 -13.66 25.33 8.11
N THR A 248 -12.55 25.53 8.82
CA THR A 248 -11.56 26.59 8.56
C THR A 248 -10.16 26.05 8.30
N SER A 249 -9.88 24.80 8.68
CA SER A 249 -8.55 24.20 8.58
C SER A 249 -8.54 22.84 7.90
N GLN A 250 -7.35 22.43 7.44
CA GLN A 250 -7.14 21.07 6.93
C GLN A 250 -7.27 20.01 8.02
N ALA A 251 -6.92 20.35 9.27
CA ALA A 251 -7.08 19.46 10.41
C ALA A 251 -8.57 19.15 10.67
N GLU A 252 -9.43 20.16 10.59
CA GLU A 252 -10.89 19.96 10.71
C GLU A 252 -11.47 19.17 9.53
N LEU A 253 -10.93 19.35 8.31
CA LEU A 253 -11.31 18.51 7.16
C LEU A 253 -10.98 17.04 7.43
N PHE A 254 -9.79 16.78 7.99
CA PHE A 254 -9.38 15.43 8.36
C PHE A 254 -10.31 14.83 9.42
N SER A 255 -10.54 15.53 10.53
CA SER A 255 -11.44 15.06 11.59
C SER A 255 -12.87 14.80 11.12
N LEU A 256 -13.36 15.58 10.14
CA LEU A 256 -14.69 15.41 9.58
C LEU A 256 -14.77 14.20 8.63
N LEU A 257 -13.76 14.00 7.78
CA LEU A 257 -13.83 13.02 6.70
C LEU A 257 -13.26 11.65 7.07
N MET A 258 -12.32 11.58 8.02
CA MET A 258 -11.69 10.32 8.41
C MET A 258 -12.70 9.26 8.89
N PRO A 259 -13.66 9.58 9.79
CA PRO A 259 -14.67 8.61 10.24
C PRO A 259 -15.63 8.14 9.13
N LEU A 260 -15.74 8.89 8.03
CA LEU A 260 -16.59 8.56 6.89
C LEU A 260 -15.88 7.61 5.90
N LEU A 261 -14.56 7.53 5.97
CA LEU A 261 -13.73 6.64 5.14
C LEU A 261 -13.42 5.32 5.85
N GLU A 262 -13.59 5.25 7.17
CA GLU A 262 -13.42 4.05 8.01
C GLU A 262 -14.66 3.13 8.03
N ARG A 263 -15.73 3.50 7.31
CA ARG A 263 -17.00 2.76 7.21
C ARG A 263 -17.15 2.10 5.85
#